data_AF-A0A662B5A6-F1
#
_entry.id   AF-A0A662B5A6-F1
#
_cell.length_a   1.000
_cell.length_b   1.000
_cell.length_c   1.000
_cell.angle_alpha   90.00
_cell.angle_beta   90.00
_cell.angle_gamma   90.00
#
_symmetry.space_group_name_H-M   'P 1'
#
loop_
_entity.id
_entity.type
_entity.pdbx_description
1 polymer ?
#
loop_
_entity_poly.entity_id
_entity_poly.type
_entity_poly.pdbx_seq_one_letter_code
_entity_poly.pdbx_strand_id
1 'polypeptide(L)' 'PISFDYTDALATSDGGVYAPTTTNSGLGSTIDNDMLFGSKMECASCHDVHNRYGVMHLLKMSNVNSELCLTCHNK' A
#
# COMPACT_ATOMS: atom_id res chain seq x y z
N PRO A 1 7.06 -4.82 -7.61
CA PRO A 1 7.69 -3.69 -8.36
C PRO A 1 7.69 -2.44 -7.48
N ILE A 2 8.66 -1.54 -7.64
CA ILE A 2 8.71 -0.24 -6.94
C ILE A 2 8.90 0.89 -7.96
N SER A 3 8.48 2.10 -7.61
CA SER A 3 8.55 3.30 -8.44
C SER A 3 7.71 3.22 -9.73
N PHE A 4 6.45 2.81 -9.59
CA PHE A 4 5.45 2.85 -10.67
C PHE A 4 4.19 3.61 -10.20
N ASP A 5 3.41 4.10 -11.16
CA ASP A 5 2.13 4.75 -10.89
C ASP A 5 1.10 3.71 -10.47
N TYR A 6 0.56 3.85 -9.27
CA TYR A 6 -0.50 3.00 -8.76
C TYR A 6 -1.80 3.81 -8.68
N THR A 7 -2.62 3.65 -9.72
CA THR A 7 -3.88 4.39 -9.91
C THR A 7 -5.06 3.42 -10.07
N ASP A 8 -6.29 3.91 -9.94
CA ASP A 8 -7.50 3.11 -10.22
C ASP A 8 -7.53 2.59 -11.67
N ALA A 9 -6.98 3.36 -12.61
CA ALA A 9 -6.87 2.93 -14.01
C ALA A 9 -5.93 1.72 -14.16
N LEU A 10 -4.80 1.72 -13.45
CA LEU A 10 -3.93 0.54 -13.39
C LEU A 10 -4.65 -0.64 -12.77
N ALA A 11 -5.33 -0.44 -11.63
CA ALA A 11 -6.07 -1.51 -10.95
C ALA A 11 -7.13 -2.15 -11.85
N THR A 12 -7.84 -1.31 -12.62
CA THR A 12 -8.83 -1.77 -13.61
C THR A 12 -8.19 -2.55 -14.76
N SER A 13 -7.02 -2.11 -15.24
CA SER A 13 -6.33 -2.75 -16.37
C SER A 13 -5.60 -4.04 -16.00
N ASP A 14 -4.99 -4.10 -14.82
CA ASP A 14 -4.22 -5.27 -14.35
C ASP A 14 -5.14 -6.33 -13.74
N GLY A 15 -6.15 -5.90 -12.96
CA GLY A 15 -7.11 -6.78 -12.31
C GLY A 15 -6.57 -7.57 -11.11
N GLY A 16 -5.27 -7.48 -10.78
CA GLY A 16 -4.64 -8.16 -9.65
C GLY A 16 -4.36 -7.26 -8.43
N VAL A 17 -4.77 -6.00 -8.49
CA VAL A 17 -4.64 -5.03 -7.39
C VAL A 17 -5.95 -4.29 -7.17
N TYR A 18 -6.17 -3.84 -5.94
CA TYR A 18 -7.34 -3.06 -5.57
C TYR A 18 -7.25 -1.60 -6.06
N ALA A 19 -8.39 -0.94 -6.23
CA ALA A 19 -8.44 0.48 -6.61
C ALA A 19 -7.97 1.36 -5.43
N PRO A 20 -6.83 2.08 -5.54
CA PRO A 20 -6.21 2.71 -4.39
C PRO A 20 -7.00 3.89 -3.82
N THR A 21 -7.85 4.55 -4.60
CA THR A 21 -8.62 5.72 -4.12
C THR A 21 -9.87 5.33 -3.31
N THR A 22 -10.32 4.08 -3.40
CA THR A 22 -11.57 3.62 -2.78
C THR A 22 -11.39 2.47 -1.80
N THR A 23 -10.25 1.77 -1.85
CA THR A 23 -9.98 0.63 -0.97
C THR A 23 -9.32 1.11 0.32
N ASN A 24 -9.85 0.67 1.46
CA ASN A 24 -9.29 0.98 2.77
C ASN A 24 -7.93 0.28 2.96
N SER A 25 -6.92 1.00 3.44
CA SER A 25 -5.57 0.49 3.65
C SER A 25 -5.40 -0.33 4.94
N GLY A 26 -6.35 -0.22 5.88
CA GLY A 26 -6.24 -0.68 7.26
C GLY A 26 -5.55 0.32 8.21
N LEU A 27 -5.07 1.46 7.71
CA LEU A 27 -4.36 2.50 8.50
C LEU A 27 -5.23 3.73 8.81
N GLY A 28 -6.52 3.70 8.47
CA GLY A 28 -7.50 4.73 8.79
C GLY A 28 -8.02 5.51 7.60
N SER A 29 -7.45 5.32 6.40
CA SER A 29 -7.92 5.91 5.15
C SER A 29 -7.77 4.90 4.00
N THR A 30 -7.64 5.41 2.77
CA THR A 30 -7.49 4.64 1.54
C THR A 30 -6.02 4.28 1.29
N ILE A 31 -5.78 3.30 0.41
CA ILE A 31 -4.42 2.94 -0.02
C ILE A 31 -3.68 4.17 -0.57
N ASP A 32 -4.35 5.00 -1.38
CA ASP A 32 -3.74 6.20 -1.97
C ASP A 32 -3.27 7.19 -0.90
N ASN A 33 -4.09 7.44 0.13
CA ASN A 33 -3.75 8.40 1.18
C ASN A 33 -2.70 7.87 2.18
N ASP A 34 -2.76 6.59 2.53
CA ASP A 34 -1.95 6.06 3.62
C ASP A 34 -0.63 5.45 3.13
N MET A 35 -0.63 4.89 1.92
CA MET A 35 0.49 4.12 1.38
C MET A 35 1.18 4.82 0.21
N LEU A 36 0.49 5.61 -0.61
CA LEU A 36 1.10 6.17 -1.83
C LEU A 36 1.60 7.59 -1.64
N PHE A 37 2.57 7.97 -2.48
CA PHE A 37 3.09 9.33 -2.54
C PHE A 37 2.89 9.85 -3.96
N GLY A 38 1.94 10.77 -4.14
CA GLY A 38 1.53 11.24 -5.47
C GLY A 38 1.02 10.11 -6.37
N SER A 39 0.24 9.18 -5.79
CA SER A 39 -0.27 7.98 -6.46
C SER A 39 0.81 7.07 -7.05
N LYS A 40 2.02 7.06 -6.46
CA LYS A 40 3.10 6.15 -6.81
C LYS A 40 3.40 5.19 -5.67
N MET A 41 3.71 3.95 -6.05
CA MET A 41 4.18 2.93 -5.11
C MET A 41 5.70 3.00 -5.00
N GLU A 42 6.20 3.28 -3.81
CA GLU A 42 7.62 3.54 -3.55
C GLU A 42 8.06 2.89 -2.23
N CYS A 43 9.32 3.07 -1.84
CA CYS A 43 9.86 2.50 -0.59
C CYS A 43 9.00 2.86 0.63
N ALA A 44 8.56 4.13 0.69
CA ALA A 44 7.74 4.66 1.77
C ALA A 44 6.29 4.13 1.75
N SER A 45 5.89 3.38 0.72
CA SER A 45 4.58 2.72 0.70
C SER A 45 4.51 1.53 1.65
N CYS A 46 5.63 0.88 1.88
CA CYS A 46 5.71 -0.21 2.86
C CYS A 46 6.38 0.23 4.16
N HIS A 47 7.33 1.16 4.06
CA HIS A 47 8.18 1.56 5.18
C HIS A 47 7.84 2.95 5.73
N ASP A 48 7.95 3.10 7.04
CA ASP A 48 7.98 4.38 7.74
C ASP A 48 9.28 4.52 8.53
N VAL A 49 10.15 5.42 8.05
CA VAL A 49 11.50 5.63 8.58
C VAL A 49 11.54 6.11 10.03
N HIS A 50 10.42 6.62 10.55
CA HIS A 50 10.28 7.06 11.93
C HIS A 50 9.59 6.03 12.84
N ASN A 51 9.20 4.87 12.30
CA ASN A 51 8.53 3.79 13.03
C ASN A 51 7.30 4.25 13.85
N ARG A 52 6.49 5.16 13.31
CA ARG A 52 5.25 5.66 13.91
C ARG A 52 4.29 4.52 14.29
N TYR A 53 4.29 3.44 13.50
CA TYR A 53 3.41 2.29 13.68
C TYR A 53 3.96 1.24 14.65
N GLY A 54 5.22 1.37 15.10
CA GLY A 54 5.83 0.45 16.07
C GLY A 54 6.02 -0.98 15.55
N VAL A 55 6.05 -1.18 14.24
CA VAL A 55 6.19 -2.51 13.63
C VAL A 55 7.66 -2.79 13.31
N MET A 56 8.08 -4.04 13.48
CA MET A 56 9.42 -4.47 13.10
C MET A 56 9.75 -4.14 11.64
N HIS A 57 11.04 -3.91 11.37
CA HIS A 57 11.55 -3.56 10.04
C HIS A 57 10.99 -2.25 9.47
N LEU A 58 10.56 -1.35 10.35
CA LEU A 58 10.04 -0.04 9.98
C LEU A 58 8.85 -0.15 9.03
N LEU A 59 8.03 -1.20 9.15
CA LEU A 59 6.87 -1.38 8.29
C LEU A 59 5.69 -0.53 8.77
N LYS A 60 4.82 -0.12 7.85
CA LYS A 60 3.58 0.57 8.21
C LYS A 60 2.56 -0.33 8.92
N MET A 61 2.65 -1.64 8.67
CA MET A 61 1.83 -2.67 9.33
C MET A 61 2.54 -4.03 9.32
N SER A 62 1.96 -4.99 10.03
CA SER A 62 2.43 -6.37 10.03
C SER A 62 2.46 -6.95 8.61
N ASN A 63 3.46 -7.80 8.35
CA ASN A 63 3.51 -8.61 7.13
C ASN A 63 3.35 -10.12 7.44
N VAL A 64 2.84 -10.45 8.63
CA VAL A 64 2.45 -11.82 8.95
C VAL A 64 1.37 -12.25 7.97
N ASN A 65 1.48 -13.45 7.40
CA ASN A 65 0.57 -13.96 6.36
C ASN A 65 0.42 -13.05 5.14
N SER A 66 1.44 -12.25 4.81
CA SER A 66 1.41 -11.28 3.71
C SER A 66 0.38 -10.15 3.87
N GLU A 67 -0.05 -9.86 5.10
CA GLU A 67 -1.06 -8.82 5.40
C GLU A 67 -0.77 -7.49 4.69
N LEU A 68 0.47 -6.99 4.77
CA LEU A 68 0.92 -5.79 4.06
C LEU A 68 0.76 -5.88 2.53
N CYS A 69 1.06 -7.04 1.94
CA CYS A 69 0.93 -7.23 0.50
C CYS A 69 -0.55 -7.27 0.08
N LEU A 70 -1.38 -7.92 0.89
CA LEU A 70 -2.80 -8.11 0.67
C LEU A 70 -3.61 -6.83 0.89
N THR A 71 -3.02 -5.80 1.49
CA THR A 71 -3.58 -4.44 1.47
C THR A 71 -3.83 -3.96 0.04
N CYS A 72 -2.93 -4.30 -0.90
CA CYS A 72 -2.99 -3.81 -2.27
C CYS A 72 -3.35 -4.90 -3.29
N HIS A 73 -2.98 -6.15 -3.04
CA HIS A 73 -3.18 -7.24 -3.99
C HIS A 73 -4.45 -8.03 -3.70
N ASN A 74 -5.26 -8.29 -4.73
CA ASN A 74 -6.29 -9.32 -4.65
C ASN A 74 -5.64 -10.68 -4.99
N LYS A 75 -5.73 -11.64 -4.07
CA LYS A 75 -5.13 -12.98 -4.19
C LYS A 75 -6.08 -14.01 -3.64
#